data_AF-A0A950JMR0-F1
#
_entry.id   AF-A0A950JMR0-F1
#
_cell.length_a   1.000
_cell.length_b   1.000
_cell.length_c   1.000
_cell.angle_alpha   90.00
_cell.angle_beta   90.00
_cell.angle_gamma   90.00
#
_symmetry.space_group_name_H-M   'P 1'
#
loop_
_entity.id
_entity.type
_entity.pdbx_description
1 polymer ?
#
loop_
_entity_poly.entity_id
_entity_poly.type
_entity_poly.pdbx_seq_one_letter_code
_entity_poly.pdbx_strand_id
1 'polypeptide(L)'
;MDILTKLKKEHREVQLLLDKLVDSERAAERKSLLKQIKGALVPHSRAEEKVVYDALRALRDKEAKQDGEEGYLEHGLADRMLATLGKASAGTVEFAAAAKVLRELLNHHIREEESSIWSDVKDNFSDEQREQMNRDFEAAKKKVRVPQ
;
A
#
# COMPACT_ATOMS: atom_id res chain seq x y z
N MET A 1 18.55 0.31 -8.24
CA MET A 1 17.63 0.20 -7.09
C MET A 1 16.55 -0.76 -7.51
N ASP A 2 16.40 -1.85 -6.78
CA ASP A 2 15.40 -2.88 -7.07
C ASP A 2 14.02 -2.53 -6.49
N ILE A 3 13.02 -3.34 -6.83
CA ILE A 3 11.62 -3.12 -6.43
C ILE A 3 11.45 -3.16 -4.91
N LEU A 4 12.12 -4.07 -4.20
CA LEU A 4 11.95 -4.21 -2.74
C LEU A 4 12.48 -2.98 -1.99
N THR A 5 13.63 -2.45 -2.42
CA THR A 5 14.17 -1.20 -1.86
C THR A 5 13.22 -0.03 -2.10
N LYS A 6 12.57 0.00 -3.28
CA LYS A 6 11.58 1.01 -3.64
C LYS A 6 10.34 0.92 -2.75
N LEU A 7 9.73 -0.26 -2.61
CA LEU A 7 8.52 -0.50 -1.83
C LEU A 7 8.76 -0.14 -0.36
N LYS A 8 9.87 -0.60 0.22
CA LYS A 8 10.27 -0.25 1.60
C LYS A 8 10.25 1.25 1.89
N LYS A 9 10.78 2.04 0.95
CA LYS A 9 10.83 3.49 1.09
C LYS A 9 9.42 4.09 1.10
N GLU A 10 8.53 3.61 0.24
CA GLU A 10 7.15 4.08 0.16
C GLU A 10 6.30 3.59 1.33
N HIS A 11 6.50 2.37 1.82
CA HIS A 11 5.89 1.86 3.06
C HIS A 11 6.20 2.79 4.21
N ARG A 12 7.48 3.15 4.38
CA ARG A 12 7.91 4.03 5.47
C ARG A 12 7.24 5.41 5.37
N GLU A 13 7.10 5.95 4.17
CA GLU A 13 6.39 7.22 3.95
C GLU A 13 4.92 7.12 4.35
N VAL A 14 4.22 6.09 3.92
CA VAL A 14 2.80 5.86 4.25
C VAL A 14 2.61 5.65 5.75
N GLN A 15 3.44 4.85 6.40
CA GLN A 15 3.39 4.63 7.85
C GLN A 15 3.54 5.93 8.63
N LEU A 16 4.51 6.78 8.27
CA LEU A 16 4.71 8.08 8.91
C LEU A 16 3.52 9.02 8.72
N LEU A 17 2.85 8.99 7.57
CA LEU A 17 1.64 9.77 7.33
C LEU A 17 0.46 9.25 8.16
N LEU A 18 0.31 7.93 8.30
CA LEU A 18 -0.73 7.30 9.10
C LEU A 18 -0.56 7.57 10.59
N ASP A 19 0.66 7.52 11.11
CA ASP A 19 0.96 7.87 12.51
C ASP A 19 0.52 9.31 12.79
N LYS A 20 0.92 10.26 11.94
CA LYS A 20 0.49 11.66 12.03
C LYS A 20 -1.03 11.82 11.94
N LEU A 21 -1.70 11.04 11.09
CA LEU A 21 -3.16 11.11 10.93
C LEU A 21 -3.87 10.69 12.22
N VAL A 22 -3.40 9.62 12.85
CA VAL A 22 -3.98 9.08 14.09
C VAL A 22 -3.70 10.02 15.27
N ASP A 23 -2.51 10.62 15.33
CA ASP A 23 -2.10 11.50 16.43
C ASP A 23 -2.70 12.91 16.34
N SER A 24 -3.16 13.34 15.16
CA SER A 24 -3.75 14.65 14.98
C SER A 24 -5.16 14.73 15.57
N GLU A 25 -5.49 15.84 16.23
CA GLU A 25 -6.86 16.18 16.68
C GLU A 25 -7.54 17.25 15.81
N ARG A 26 -6.78 17.92 14.93
CA ARG A 26 -7.27 19.07 14.16
C ARG A 26 -7.88 18.61 12.84
N ALA A 27 -9.17 18.87 12.67
CA ALA A 27 -9.92 18.47 11.47
C ALA A 27 -9.26 18.93 10.15
N ALA A 28 -8.68 20.14 10.11
CA ALA A 28 -8.00 20.65 8.92
C ALA A 28 -6.71 19.88 8.60
N GLU A 29 -5.93 19.51 9.62
CA GLU A 29 -4.71 18.71 9.45
C GLU A 29 -5.05 17.29 9.01
N ARG A 30 -6.03 16.64 9.64
CA ARG A 30 -6.53 15.32 9.25
C ARG A 30 -6.95 15.25 7.78
N LYS A 31 -7.67 16.27 7.27
CA LYS A 31 -8.03 16.35 5.85
C LYS A 31 -6.80 16.46 4.94
N SER A 32 -5.82 17.27 5.33
CA SER A 32 -4.56 17.41 4.58
C SER A 32 -3.76 16.10 4.56
N LEU A 33 -3.64 15.43 5.70
CA LEU A 33 -2.96 14.15 5.82
C LEU A 33 -3.67 13.05 5.02
N LEU A 34 -5.00 12.97 5.08
CA LEU A 34 -5.77 12.02 4.28
C LEU A 34 -5.53 12.22 2.77
N LYS A 35 -5.44 13.47 2.31
CA LYS A 35 -5.11 13.77 0.90
C LYS A 35 -3.70 13.28 0.54
N GLN A 36 -2.72 13.49 1.42
CA GLN A 36 -1.35 13.00 1.21
C GLN A 36 -1.29 11.47 1.20
N ILE A 37 -1.97 10.80 2.13
CA ILE A 37 -2.06 9.33 2.21
C ILE A 37 -2.68 8.77 0.93
N LYS A 38 -3.82 9.31 0.46
CA LYS A 38 -4.41 8.90 -0.82
C LYS A 38 -3.42 9.06 -1.98
N GLY A 39 -2.69 10.18 -2.01
CA GLY A 39 -1.70 10.47 -3.05
C GLY A 39 -0.50 9.52 -3.07
N ALA A 40 -0.07 9.04 -1.90
CA ALA A 40 1.02 8.09 -1.77
C ALA A 40 0.56 6.64 -1.98
N LEU A 41 -0.50 6.24 -1.28
CA LEU A 41 -0.96 4.85 -1.19
C LEU A 41 -1.64 4.36 -2.47
N VAL A 42 -2.53 5.14 -3.08
CA VAL A 42 -3.31 4.65 -4.24
C VAL A 42 -2.43 4.36 -5.46
N PRO A 43 -1.47 5.22 -5.85
CA PRO A 43 -0.56 4.88 -6.94
C PRO A 43 0.36 3.71 -6.59
N HIS A 44 0.80 3.63 -5.32
CA HIS A 44 1.66 2.55 -4.83
C HIS A 44 0.96 1.19 -4.96
N SER A 45 -0.20 1.02 -4.33
CA SER A 45 -0.92 -0.25 -4.30
C SER A 45 -1.28 -0.76 -5.70
N ARG A 46 -1.74 0.14 -6.59
CA ARG A 46 -2.09 -0.23 -7.98
C ARG A 46 -0.90 -0.67 -8.80
N ALA A 47 0.25 -0.04 -8.60
CA ALA A 47 1.46 -0.42 -9.31
C ALA A 47 2.03 -1.73 -8.76
N GLU A 48 1.93 -1.94 -7.47
CA GLU A 48 2.38 -3.17 -6.81
C GLU A 48 1.53 -4.38 -7.22
N GLU A 49 0.20 -4.25 -7.18
CA GLU A 49 -0.75 -5.23 -7.71
C GLU A 49 -0.37 -5.68 -9.12
N LYS A 50 -0.14 -4.70 -10.00
CA LYS A 50 0.12 -4.93 -11.42
C LYS A 50 1.47 -5.60 -11.70
N VAL A 51 2.47 -5.37 -10.85
CA VAL A 51 3.87 -5.73 -11.13
C VAL A 51 4.35 -6.86 -10.25
N VAL A 52 4.05 -6.81 -8.95
CA VAL A 52 4.48 -7.80 -7.96
C VAL A 52 3.45 -8.91 -7.87
N TYR A 53 2.20 -8.59 -7.53
CA TYR A 53 1.20 -9.63 -7.25
C TYR A 53 0.81 -10.40 -8.51
N ASP A 54 0.65 -9.72 -9.66
CA ASP A 54 0.44 -10.40 -10.94
C ASP A 54 1.59 -11.35 -11.31
N ALA A 55 2.84 -11.00 -10.96
CA ALA A 55 4.00 -11.85 -11.20
C ALA A 55 3.99 -13.08 -10.27
N LEU A 56 3.67 -12.90 -8.98
CA LEU A 56 3.53 -14.01 -8.04
C LEU A 56 2.39 -14.95 -8.42
N ARG A 57 1.24 -14.41 -8.83
CA ARG A 57 0.08 -15.18 -9.27
C ARG A 57 0.36 -16.03 -10.52
N ALA A 58 1.33 -15.62 -11.33
CA ALA A 58 1.78 -16.34 -12.52
C ALA A 58 2.75 -17.49 -12.22
N LEU A 59 3.29 -17.59 -11.00
CA LEU A 59 4.18 -18.68 -10.60
C LEU A 59 3.45 -20.03 -10.58
N ARG A 60 4.18 -21.13 -10.32
CA ARG A 60 3.56 -22.44 -10.09
C ARG A 60 3.30 -22.73 -8.62
N ASP A 61 4.07 -22.08 -7.75
CA ASP A 61 3.92 -22.17 -6.30
C ASP A 61 2.50 -21.74 -5.88
N LYS A 62 1.89 -22.48 -4.95
CA LYS A 62 0.55 -22.18 -4.45
C LYS A 62 0.56 -21.15 -3.33
N GLU A 63 1.60 -21.15 -2.50
CA GLU A 63 1.76 -20.20 -1.39
C GLU A 63 1.99 -18.81 -1.97
N ALA A 64 2.94 -18.65 -2.90
CA ALA A 64 3.17 -17.36 -3.56
C ALA A 64 1.94 -16.80 -4.30
N LYS A 65 1.09 -17.69 -4.86
CA LYS A 65 -0.19 -17.27 -5.45
C LYS A 65 -1.16 -16.75 -4.41
N GLN A 66 -1.26 -17.45 -3.28
CA GLN A 66 -2.13 -17.08 -2.18
C GLN A 66 -1.72 -15.72 -1.61
N ASP A 67 -0.42 -15.51 -1.36
CA ASP A 67 0.12 -14.24 -0.86
C ASP A 67 -0.21 -13.09 -1.82
N GLY A 68 -0.07 -13.31 -3.14
CA GLY A 68 -0.48 -12.32 -4.13
C GLY A 68 -1.98 -12.01 -4.13
N GLU A 69 -2.85 -12.99 -3.94
CA GLU A 69 -4.31 -12.78 -3.83
C GLU A 69 -4.72 -12.10 -2.52
N GLU A 70 -4.03 -12.42 -1.41
CA GLU A 70 -4.21 -11.78 -0.11
C GLU A 70 -3.88 -10.28 -0.19
N GLY A 71 -2.73 -9.91 -0.77
CA GLY A 71 -2.36 -8.51 -0.97
C GLY A 71 -3.40 -7.71 -1.79
N TYR A 72 -3.99 -8.32 -2.84
CA TYR A 72 -5.10 -7.70 -3.58
C TYR A 72 -6.34 -7.44 -2.69
N LEU A 73 -6.70 -8.38 -1.82
CA LEU A 73 -7.85 -8.24 -0.92
C LEU A 73 -7.61 -7.17 0.13
N GLU A 74 -6.40 -7.12 0.70
CA GLU A 74 -6.00 -6.12 1.68
C GLU A 74 -5.94 -4.71 1.09
N HIS A 75 -5.40 -4.54 -0.12
CA HIS A 75 -5.48 -3.28 -0.86
C HIS A 75 -6.93 -2.82 -1.07
N GLY A 76 -7.81 -3.74 -1.48
CA GLY A 76 -9.24 -3.44 -1.60
C GLY A 76 -9.90 -3.05 -0.27
N LEU A 77 -9.46 -3.62 0.86
CA LEU A 77 -9.91 -3.20 2.20
C LEU A 77 -9.39 -1.79 2.55
N ALA A 78 -8.13 -1.49 2.24
CA ALA A 78 -7.53 -0.18 2.46
C ALA A 78 -8.25 0.92 1.65
N ASP A 79 -8.64 0.65 0.40
CA ASP A 79 -9.43 1.59 -0.41
C ASP A 79 -10.79 1.88 0.22
N ARG A 80 -11.48 0.85 0.72
CA ARG A 80 -12.76 1.00 1.42
C ARG A 80 -12.61 1.88 2.65
N MET A 81 -11.53 1.71 3.41
CA MET A 81 -11.22 2.54 4.57
C MET A 81 -10.88 3.99 4.19
N LEU A 82 -10.13 4.21 3.11
CA LEU A 82 -9.91 5.56 2.56
C LEU A 82 -11.22 6.24 2.14
N ALA A 83 -12.15 5.48 1.55
CA ALA A 83 -13.46 5.99 1.16
C ALA A 83 -14.32 6.33 2.40
N THR A 84 -14.30 5.50 3.43
CA THR A 84 -14.95 5.77 4.72
C THR A 84 -14.41 7.06 5.35
N LEU A 85 -13.08 7.21 5.44
CA LEU A 85 -12.43 8.42 5.94
C LEU A 85 -12.76 9.66 5.11
N GLY A 86 -12.87 9.52 3.79
CA GLY A 86 -13.24 10.62 2.89
C GLY A 86 -14.68 11.12 3.09
N LYS A 87 -15.59 10.26 3.58
CA LYS A 87 -16.99 10.62 3.87
C LYS A 87 -17.19 11.10 5.30
N ALA A 88 -16.39 10.62 6.24
CA ALA A 88 -16.47 10.98 7.65
C ALA A 88 -16.06 12.45 7.89
N SER A 89 -16.71 13.10 8.85
CA SER A 89 -16.30 14.43 9.29
C SER A 89 -15.00 14.34 10.10
N ALA A 90 -13.93 14.99 9.63
CA ALA A 90 -12.59 14.86 10.20
C ALA A 90 -12.45 15.25 11.69
N GLY A 91 -13.43 15.96 12.26
CA GLY A 91 -13.45 16.31 13.68
C GLY A 91 -14.11 15.28 14.59
N THR A 92 -14.64 14.17 14.06
CA THR A 92 -15.41 13.21 14.86
C THR A 92 -14.54 12.09 15.43
N VAL A 93 -15.05 11.43 16.49
CA VAL A 93 -14.46 10.21 17.05
C VAL A 93 -14.52 9.05 16.04
N GLU A 94 -15.56 9.00 15.22
CA GLU A 94 -15.67 8.03 14.11
C GLU A 94 -14.50 8.15 13.13
N PHE A 95 -14.12 9.37 12.74
CA PHE A 95 -12.95 9.58 11.88
C PHE A 95 -11.67 9.06 12.53
N ALA A 96 -11.47 9.36 13.82
CA ALA A 96 -10.30 8.90 14.56
C ALA A 96 -10.24 7.36 14.64
N ALA A 97 -11.39 6.72 14.89
CA ALA A 97 -11.50 5.26 14.91
C ALA A 97 -11.20 4.66 13.52
N ALA A 98 -11.77 5.22 12.45
CA ALA A 98 -11.50 4.78 11.08
C ALA A 98 -10.03 4.95 10.67
N ALA A 99 -9.38 6.04 11.10
CA ALA A 99 -7.97 6.29 10.84
C ALA A 99 -7.08 5.25 11.55
N LYS A 100 -7.42 4.91 12.80
CA LYS A 100 -6.74 3.85 13.55
C LYS A 100 -6.88 2.49 12.86
N VAL A 101 -8.09 2.12 12.41
CA VAL A 101 -8.34 0.87 11.67
C VAL A 101 -7.52 0.82 10.39
N LEU A 102 -7.50 1.90 9.59
CA LEU A 102 -6.70 1.95 8.36
C LEU A 102 -5.20 1.75 8.66
N ARG A 103 -4.68 2.39 9.72
CA ARG A 103 -3.28 2.24 10.11
C ARG A 103 -2.96 0.81 10.53
N GLU A 104 -3.83 0.18 11.32
CA GLU A 104 -3.62 -1.19 11.79
C GLU A 104 -3.63 -2.19 10.63
N LEU A 105 -4.59 -2.04 9.71
CA LEU A 105 -4.66 -2.83 8.47
C LEU A 105 -3.37 -2.69 7.65
N LEU A 106 -2.96 -1.47 7.31
CA LEU A 106 -1.78 -1.25 6.48
C LEU A 106 -0.47 -1.67 7.16
N ASN A 107 -0.36 -1.52 8.48
CA ASN A 107 0.80 -2.02 9.20
C ASN A 107 0.87 -3.54 9.25
N HIS A 108 -0.28 -4.23 9.23
CA HIS A 108 -0.31 -5.68 9.11
C HIS A 108 0.12 -6.13 7.72
N HIS A 109 -0.55 -5.60 6.70
CA HIS A 109 -0.23 -5.81 5.30
C HIS A 109 1.26 -5.62 4.98
N ILE A 110 1.83 -4.46 5.35
CA ILE A 110 3.25 -4.15 5.13
C ILE A 110 4.15 -5.19 5.81
N ARG A 111 3.80 -5.67 7.02
CA ARG A 111 4.63 -6.68 7.69
C ARG A 111 4.63 -8.00 6.94
N GLU A 112 3.47 -8.43 6.44
CA GLU A 112 3.34 -9.67 5.69
C GLU A 112 4.05 -9.58 4.34
N GLU A 113 3.94 -8.43 3.68
CA GLU A 113 4.61 -8.21 2.41
C GLU A 113 6.14 -8.19 2.58
N GLU A 114 6.65 -7.44 3.57
CA GLU A 114 8.08 -7.35 3.87
C GLU A 114 8.70 -8.67 4.37
N SER A 115 7.88 -9.63 4.81
CA SER A 115 8.32 -10.97 5.20
C SER A 115 8.13 -12.00 4.09
N SER A 116 6.88 -12.30 3.72
CA SER A 116 6.51 -13.47 2.92
C SER A 116 6.64 -13.17 1.43
N ILE A 117 5.93 -12.16 0.95
CA ILE A 117 5.97 -11.72 -0.47
C ILE A 117 7.38 -11.37 -0.89
N TRP A 118 8.15 -10.69 -0.03
CA TRP A 118 9.54 -10.35 -0.34
C TRP A 118 10.47 -11.55 -0.37
N SER A 119 10.17 -12.63 0.37
CA SER A 119 10.87 -13.90 0.23
C SER A 119 10.58 -14.52 -1.13
N ASP A 120 9.30 -14.63 -1.51
CA ASP A 120 8.88 -15.18 -2.81
C ASP A 120 9.50 -14.41 -3.98
N VAL A 121 9.52 -13.08 -3.88
CA VAL A 121 10.13 -12.23 -4.91
C VAL A 121 11.65 -12.48 -5.01
N LYS A 122 12.34 -12.71 -3.89
CA LYS A 122 13.78 -13.02 -3.92
C LYS A 122 14.08 -14.42 -4.45
N ASP A 123 13.24 -15.38 -4.12
CA ASP A 123 13.44 -16.79 -4.48
C ASP A 123 13.11 -17.05 -5.95
N ASN A 124 12.21 -16.25 -6.55
CA ASN A 124 11.72 -16.47 -7.92
C ASN A 124 12.22 -15.47 -8.97
N PHE A 125 12.81 -14.33 -8.57
CA PHE A 125 13.25 -13.29 -9.50
C PHE A 125 14.69 -12.82 -9.22
N SER A 126 15.51 -12.83 -10.26
CA SER A 126 16.90 -12.34 -10.21
C SER A 126 16.97 -10.85 -9.90
N ASP A 127 18.15 -10.39 -9.50
CA ASP A 127 18.39 -8.97 -9.23
C ASP A 127 18.01 -8.09 -10.44
N GLU A 128 18.38 -8.50 -11.66
CA GLU A 128 18.04 -7.78 -12.90
C GLU A 128 16.53 -7.75 -13.15
N GLN A 129 15.82 -8.85 -12.86
CA GLN A 129 14.37 -8.91 -12.96
C GLN A 129 13.72 -7.98 -11.94
N ARG A 130 14.20 -7.95 -10.69
CA ARG A 130 13.70 -7.05 -9.64
C ARG A 130 13.97 -5.57 -9.94
N GLU A 131 15.07 -5.26 -10.63
CA GLU A 131 15.30 -3.91 -11.15
C GLU A 131 14.35 -3.56 -12.32
N GLN A 132 14.04 -4.52 -13.18
CA GLN A 132 13.04 -4.33 -14.23
C GLN A 132 11.64 -4.12 -13.64
N MET A 133 11.25 -4.92 -12.64
CA MET A 133 10.01 -4.73 -11.89
C MET A 133 9.91 -3.31 -11.33
N ASN A 134 10.99 -2.75 -10.78
CA ASN A 134 10.98 -1.36 -10.29
C ASN A 134 10.71 -0.35 -11.41
N ARG A 135 11.30 -0.54 -12.61
CA ARG A 135 11.03 0.34 -13.76
C ARG A 135 9.56 0.24 -14.19
N ASP A 136 9.00 -0.95 -14.21
CA ASP A 136 7.61 -1.19 -14.58
C ASP A 136 6.64 -0.65 -13.53
N PHE A 137 6.98 -0.79 -12.24
CA PHE A 137 6.26 -0.21 -11.11
C PHE A 137 6.18 1.31 -11.24
N GLU A 138 7.31 2.00 -11.42
CA GLU A 138 7.36 3.45 -11.62
C GLU A 138 6.56 3.91 -12.85
N ALA A 139 6.60 3.13 -13.94
CA ALA A 139 5.81 3.41 -15.14
C ALA A 139 4.31 3.21 -14.91
N ALA A 140 3.92 2.18 -14.14
CA ALA A 140 2.54 1.91 -13.77
C ALA A 140 1.99 3.01 -12.85
N LYS A 141 2.75 3.43 -11.81
CA LYS A 141 2.36 4.51 -10.88
C LYS A 141 1.95 5.78 -11.61
N LYS A 142 2.72 6.19 -12.63
CA LYS A 142 2.45 7.41 -13.42
C LYS A 142 1.11 7.38 -14.16
N LYS A 143 0.53 6.19 -14.38
CA LYS A 143 -0.75 6.01 -15.07
C LYS A 143 -1.94 6.01 -14.10
N VAL A 144 -1.68 5.87 -12.80
CA VAL A 144 -2.74 5.79 -11.79
C VAL A 144 -3.31 7.18 -11.54
N ARG A 145 -4.63 7.30 -11.65
CA ARG A 145 -5.36 8.50 -11.25
C ARG A 145 -5.82 8.34 -9.81
N VAL A 146 -5.47 9.29 -8.96
CA VAL A 146 -5.92 9.32 -7.57
C VAL A 146 -7.32 9.93 -7.51
N PRO A 147 -8.34 9.19 -7.06
CA PRO A 147 -9.67 9.75 -6.84
C PRO A 147 -9.62 10.83 -5.77
N GLN A 148 -10.31 11.96 -5.99
CA GLN A 148 -10.43 13.04 -5.01
C GLN A 148 -11.22 12.56 -3.78
#